data_AF-A0A6G9N8V6-F1
#
_entry.id   AF-A0A6G9N8V6-F1
#
_cell.length_a   1.000
_cell.length_b   1.000
_cell.length_c   1.000
_cell.angle_alpha   90.00
_cell.angle_beta   90.00
_cell.angle_gamma   90.00
#
_symmetry.space_group_name_H-M   'P 1'
#
loop_
_entity.id
_entity.type
_entity.pdbx_description
1 polymer ?
#
loop_
_entity_poly.entity_id
_entity_poly.type
_entity_poly.pdbx_seq_one_letter_code
_entity_poly.pdbx_strand_id
1 'polypeptide(L)'
;MIYILLNFLPIAAATALGLVIGIVWLRASDILLPGWKTLAGAALAEFWLASILAGALILAPPQAGEWVMAVGSAVVIWIGFVVPVLWVTFMAYEMRTGQTVSAALHWLAVMVGQACLMQYLGLVAPPGAAA
;
A
#
# COMPACT_ATOMS: atom_id res chain seq x y z
N MET A 1 -7.77 -1.72 16.59
CA MET A 1 -6.66 -0.80 16.25
C MET A 1 -5.38 -1.04 17.04
N ILE A 2 -5.40 -1.81 18.13
CA ILE A 2 -4.19 -2.16 18.91
C ILE A 2 -3.10 -2.83 18.07
N TYR A 3 -3.47 -3.58 17.01
CA TYR A 3 -2.52 -4.22 16.11
C TYR A 3 -1.56 -3.24 15.42
N ILE A 4 -1.95 -1.98 15.22
CA ILE A 4 -1.06 -0.96 14.62
C ILE A 4 0.13 -0.70 15.54
N LEU A 5 -0.12 -0.64 16.85
CA LEU A 5 0.94 -0.47 17.85
C LEU A 5 1.80 -1.73 17.96
N LEU A 6 1.18 -2.92 17.94
CA LEU A 6 1.90 -4.20 17.99
C LEU A 6 2.80 -4.41 16.77
N ASN A 7 2.38 -3.93 15.61
CA ASN A 7 3.07 -4.10 14.33
C ASN A 7 3.69 -2.80 13.82
N PHE A 8 4.01 -1.87 14.73
CA PHE A 8 4.54 -0.56 14.37
C PHE A 8 5.80 -0.67 13.49
N LEU A 9 6.71 -1.58 13.84
CA LEU A 9 7.96 -1.76 13.09
C LEU A 9 7.72 -2.31 11.66
N PRO A 10 6.97 -3.42 11.45
CA PRO A 10 6.59 -3.86 10.11
C PRO A 10 5.88 -2.77 9.28
N ILE A 11 4.94 -2.04 9.89
CA ILE A 11 4.18 -0.97 9.21
C ILE A 11 5.11 0.19 8.83
N ALA A 12 5.99 0.62 9.74
CA ALA A 12 6.95 1.69 9.47
C ALA A 12 7.95 1.29 8.36
N ALA A 13 8.41 0.05 8.36
CA ALA A 13 9.29 -0.47 7.30
C ALA A 13 8.57 -0.51 5.93
N ALA A 14 7.31 -0.98 5.91
CA ALA A 14 6.45 -0.97 4.73
C ALA A 14 6.17 0.47 4.22
N THR A 15 5.96 1.41 5.14
CA THR A 15 5.82 2.84 4.82
C THR A 15 7.07 3.38 4.13
N ALA A 16 8.25 3.10 4.71
CA ALA A 16 9.52 3.53 4.15
C ALA A 16 9.75 2.93 2.75
N LEU A 17 9.41 1.64 2.57
CA LEU A 17 9.47 0.99 1.26
C LEU A 17 8.54 1.67 0.24
N GLY A 18 7.29 1.97 0.61
CA GLY A 18 6.33 2.68 -0.24
C GLY A 18 6.87 4.04 -0.70
N LEU A 19 7.43 4.82 0.24
CA LEU A 19 8.08 6.10 -0.07
C LEU A 19 9.26 5.95 -1.04
N VAL A 20 10.11 4.94 -0.86
CA VAL A 20 11.23 4.67 -1.77
C VAL A 20 10.70 4.33 -3.17
N ILE A 21 9.69 3.47 -3.27
CA ILE A 21 9.05 3.12 -4.54
C ILE A 21 8.46 4.38 -5.20
N GLY A 22 7.76 5.23 -4.43
CA GLY A 22 7.20 6.48 -4.92
C GLY A 22 8.26 7.44 -5.45
N ILE A 23 9.39 7.61 -4.74
CA ILE A 23 10.52 8.45 -5.21
C ILE A 23 11.11 7.88 -6.50
N VAL A 24 11.29 6.57 -6.60
CA VAL A 24 11.80 5.92 -7.82
C VAL A 24 10.83 6.14 -8.98
N TRP A 25 9.53 5.98 -8.77
CA TRP A 25 8.51 6.20 -9.80
C TRP A 25 8.45 7.65 -10.28
N LEU A 26 8.50 8.63 -9.36
CA LEU A 26 8.53 10.05 -9.70
C LEU A 26 9.74 10.39 -10.56
N ARG A 27 10.93 9.88 -10.19
CA ARG A 27 12.16 10.06 -10.98
C ARG A 27 12.07 9.40 -12.35
N ALA A 28 11.53 8.18 -12.42
CA ALA A 28 11.37 7.45 -13.68
C ALA A 28 10.33 8.07 -14.62
N SER A 29 9.44 8.91 -14.08
CA SER A 29 8.37 9.58 -14.84
C SER A 29 8.69 11.04 -15.16
N ASP A 30 9.93 11.49 -14.91
CA ASP A 30 10.37 12.89 -15.05
C ASP A 30 9.49 13.90 -14.29
N ILE A 31 8.90 13.48 -13.16
CA ILE A 31 8.08 14.33 -12.30
C ILE A 31 8.97 14.98 -11.24
N LEU A 32 8.80 16.28 -11.04
CA LEU A 32 9.51 17.05 -10.01
C LEU A 32 9.30 16.44 -8.63
N LEU A 33 10.40 16.29 -7.88
CA LEU A 33 10.34 15.75 -6.53
C LEU A 33 9.55 16.69 -5.60
N PRO A 34 8.66 16.15 -4.76
CA PRO A 34 7.86 16.94 -3.85
C PRO A 34 8.72 17.65 -2.80
N GLY A 35 8.29 18.84 -2.39
CA GLY A 35 8.84 19.50 -1.21
C GLY A 35 8.49 18.74 0.08
N TRP A 36 9.15 19.10 1.18
CA TRP A 36 9.03 18.43 2.48
C TRP A 36 7.58 18.24 2.97
N LYS A 37 6.71 19.25 2.79
CA LYS A 37 5.30 19.17 3.21
C LYS A 37 4.54 18.05 2.50
N THR A 38 4.73 17.94 1.18
CA THR A 38 4.10 16.90 0.37
C THR A 38 4.70 15.54 0.69
N LEU A 39 6.01 15.45 0.96
CA LEU A 39 6.64 14.21 1.39
C LEU A 39 6.12 13.73 2.76
N ALA A 40 5.91 14.63 3.72
CA ALA A 40 5.30 14.31 5.01
C ALA A 40 3.85 13.84 4.84
N GLY A 41 3.09 14.47 3.95
CA GLY A 41 1.74 14.02 3.57
C GLY A 41 1.75 12.62 2.94
N ALA A 42 2.69 12.36 2.03
CA ALA A 42 2.88 11.05 1.42
C ALA A 42 3.27 9.99 2.47
N ALA A 43 4.16 10.32 3.40
CA ALA A 43 4.56 9.41 4.48
C ALA A 43 3.38 9.04 5.37
N LEU A 44 2.51 10.00 5.71
CA LEU A 44 1.30 9.73 6.47
C LEU A 44 0.31 8.86 5.67
N ALA A 45 0.12 9.13 4.39
CA ALA A 45 -0.74 8.34 3.52
C ALA A 45 -0.23 6.90 3.37
N GLU A 46 1.08 6.72 3.14
CA GLU A 46 1.75 5.41 3.07
C GLU A 46 1.63 4.65 4.40
N PHE A 47 1.83 5.32 5.52
CA PHE A 47 1.67 4.71 6.84
C PHE A 47 0.25 4.22 7.09
N TRP A 48 -0.74 5.03 6.68
CA TRP A 48 -2.14 4.66 6.80
C TRP A 48 -2.51 3.49 5.88
N LEU A 49 -2.02 3.51 4.64
CA LEU A 49 -2.21 2.42 3.68
C LEU A 49 -1.59 1.11 4.20
N ALA A 50 -0.34 1.15 4.66
CA ALA A 50 0.34 0.01 5.25
C ALA A 50 -0.39 -0.52 6.49
N SER A 51 -0.96 0.37 7.32
CA SER A 51 -1.77 -0.02 8.48
C SER A 51 -3.05 -0.77 8.08
N ILE A 52 -3.79 -0.26 7.08
CA ILE A 52 -4.99 -0.93 6.55
C ILE A 52 -4.62 -2.29 5.97
N LEU A 53 -3.54 -2.35 5.19
CA LEU A 53 -3.08 -3.57 4.56
C LEU A 53 -2.64 -4.60 5.62
N ALA A 54 -1.91 -4.19 6.66
CA ALA A 54 -1.58 -5.06 7.80
C ALA A 54 -2.84 -5.64 8.45
N GLY A 55 -3.87 -4.81 8.66
CA GLY A 55 -5.16 -5.28 9.17
C GLY A 55 -5.81 -6.31 8.26
N ALA A 56 -5.78 -6.08 6.94
CA ALA A 56 -6.29 -7.03 5.96
C ALA A 56 -5.53 -8.36 5.97
N LEU A 57 -4.19 -8.33 6.10
CA LEU A 57 -3.35 -9.53 6.19
C LEU A 57 -3.61 -10.34 7.46
N ILE A 58 -3.76 -9.67 8.60
CA ILE A 58 -4.04 -10.33 9.89
C ILE A 58 -5.41 -10.99 9.89
N LEU A 59 -6.41 -10.33 9.29
CA LEU A 59 -7.80 -10.79 9.31
C LEU A 59 -8.16 -11.67 8.12
N ALA A 60 -7.23 -11.89 7.17
CA ALA A 60 -7.47 -12.68 6.00
C ALA A 60 -7.77 -14.15 6.40
N PRO A 61 -8.97 -14.68 6.09
CA PRO A 61 -9.27 -16.07 6.36
C PRO A 61 -8.31 -17.02 5.61
N PRO A 62 -7.91 -18.17 6.20
CA PRO A 62 -6.89 -19.04 5.63
C PRO A 62 -7.47 -19.92 4.50
N GLN A 63 -7.70 -19.33 3.32
CA GLN A 63 -8.18 -20.08 2.15
C GLN A 63 -7.06 -20.58 1.23
N ALA A 64 -5.86 -20.02 1.35
CA ALA A 64 -4.67 -20.41 0.59
C ALA A 64 -3.41 -20.22 1.46
N GLY A 65 -2.24 -20.52 0.90
CA GLY A 65 -0.97 -20.24 1.58
C GLY A 65 -0.80 -18.76 1.92
N GLU A 66 -0.17 -18.45 3.05
CA GLU A 66 -0.08 -17.08 3.61
C GLU A 66 0.47 -16.06 2.60
N TRP A 67 1.49 -16.42 1.82
CA TRP A 67 2.04 -15.56 0.77
C TRP A 67 1.06 -15.28 -0.37
N VAL A 68 0.27 -16.29 -0.77
CA VAL A 68 -0.76 -16.14 -1.80
C VAL A 68 -1.87 -15.24 -1.28
N MET A 69 -2.28 -15.42 -0.03
CA MET A 69 -3.24 -14.55 0.62
C MET A 69 -2.71 -13.12 0.71
N ALA A 70 -1.44 -12.92 1.08
CA ALA A 70 -0.88 -11.59 1.25
C ALA A 70 -0.81 -10.79 -0.05
N VAL A 71 -0.27 -11.40 -1.10
CA VAL A 71 -0.23 -10.77 -2.43
C VAL A 71 -1.64 -10.63 -3.00
N GLY A 72 -2.48 -11.65 -2.85
CA GLY A 72 -3.86 -11.65 -3.33
C GLY A 72 -4.68 -10.52 -2.71
N SER A 73 -4.61 -10.32 -1.40
CA SER A 73 -5.28 -9.22 -0.70
C SER A 73 -4.83 -7.86 -1.24
N ALA A 74 -3.53 -7.65 -1.43
CA ALA A 74 -3.01 -6.40 -2.01
C ALA A 74 -3.56 -6.15 -3.41
N VAL A 75 -3.55 -7.16 -4.29
CA VAL A 75 -4.04 -7.06 -5.68
C VAL A 75 -5.55 -6.83 -5.73
N VAL A 76 -6.33 -7.53 -4.92
CA VAL A 76 -7.80 -7.40 -4.89
C VAL A 76 -8.21 -6.01 -4.40
N ILE A 77 -7.57 -5.50 -3.34
CA ILE A 77 -7.83 -4.13 -2.86
C ILE A 77 -7.39 -3.12 -3.93
N TRP A 78 -6.23 -3.32 -4.56
CA TRP A 78 -5.76 -2.43 -5.62
C TRP A 78 -6.77 -2.34 -6.79
N ILE A 79 -7.20 -3.47 -7.35
CA ILE A 79 -8.10 -3.47 -8.51
C ILE A 79 -9.52 -3.04 -8.15
N GLY A 80 -10.01 -3.41 -6.96
CA GLY A 80 -11.37 -3.14 -6.50
C GLY A 80 -11.56 -1.73 -5.94
N PHE A 81 -10.49 -1.08 -5.47
CA PHE A 81 -10.56 0.23 -4.82
C PHE A 81 -9.67 1.28 -5.47
N VAL A 82 -8.35 1.04 -5.54
CA VAL A 82 -7.39 2.06 -5.99
C VAL A 82 -7.61 2.41 -7.46
N VAL A 83 -7.73 1.40 -8.33
CA VAL A 83 -7.93 1.62 -9.77
C VAL A 83 -9.20 2.44 -10.06
N PRO A 84 -10.40 2.10 -9.54
CA PRO A 84 -11.61 2.91 -9.74
C PRO A 84 -11.47 4.35 -9.23
N VAL A 85 -10.89 4.54 -8.04
CA VAL A 85 -10.73 5.88 -7.44
C VAL A 85 -9.85 6.75 -8.31
N LEU A 86 -8.69 6.24 -8.74
CA LEU A 86 -7.79 6.97 -9.63
C LEU A 86 -8.43 7.21 -10.98
N TRP A 87 -9.10 6.21 -11.55
CA TRP A 87 -9.73 6.32 -12.87
C TRP A 87 -10.79 7.42 -12.90
N VAL A 88 -11.76 7.38 -11.98
CA VAL A 88 -12.83 8.38 -11.92
C VAL A 88 -12.27 9.77 -11.64
N THR A 89 -11.34 9.88 -10.69
CA THR A 89 -10.78 11.17 -10.28
C THR A 89 -9.96 11.79 -11.41
N PHE A 90 -9.02 11.04 -12.00
CA PHE A 90 -8.14 11.55 -13.04
C PHE A 90 -8.86 11.82 -14.35
N MET A 91 -9.95 11.09 -14.63
CA MET A 91 -10.80 11.39 -15.78
C MET A 91 -11.58 12.69 -15.60
N ALA A 92 -12.05 12.98 -14.39
CA ALA A 92 -12.66 14.28 -14.09
C ALA A 92 -11.69 15.45 -14.27
N TYR A 93 -10.38 15.21 -14.13
CA TYR A 93 -9.31 16.18 -14.38
C TYR A 93 -8.66 16.06 -15.77
N GLU A 94 -9.27 15.31 -16.69
CA GLU A 94 -8.80 15.13 -18.08
C GLU A 94 -7.33 14.67 -18.21
N MET A 95 -6.82 13.93 -17.23
CA MET A 95 -5.46 13.39 -17.30
C MET A 95 -5.34 12.33 -18.40
N ARG A 96 -4.15 12.23 -19.00
CA ARG A 96 -3.89 11.24 -20.06
C ARG A 96 -4.00 9.83 -19.49
N THR A 97 -4.65 8.93 -20.21
CA THR A 97 -4.84 7.52 -19.79
C THR A 97 -3.51 6.84 -19.39
N GLY A 98 -2.41 7.12 -20.10
CA GLY A 98 -1.09 6.59 -19.74
C GLY A 98 -0.59 7.03 -18.36
N GLN A 99 -0.92 8.25 -17.93
CA GLN A 99 -0.58 8.74 -16.58
C GLN A 99 -1.43 8.05 -15.52
N THR A 100 -2.73 7.84 -15.80
CA THR A 100 -3.63 7.10 -14.91
C THR A 100 -3.17 5.65 -14.73
N VAL A 101 -2.83 4.97 -15.82
CA VAL A 101 -2.30 3.60 -15.78
C VAL A 101 -0.96 3.55 -15.04
N SER A 102 -0.06 4.50 -15.32
CA SER A 102 1.24 4.59 -14.61
C SER A 102 1.05 4.77 -13.10
N ALA A 103 0.18 5.68 -12.67
CA ALA A 103 -0.14 5.90 -11.27
C ALA A 103 -0.76 4.65 -10.62
N ALA A 104 -1.70 3.99 -11.32
CA ALA A 104 -2.30 2.76 -10.84
C ALA A 104 -1.25 1.64 -10.65
N LEU A 105 -0.35 1.45 -11.62
CA LEU A 105 0.72 0.45 -11.53
C LEU A 105 1.74 0.78 -10.43
N HIS A 106 2.05 2.06 -10.21
CA HIS A 106 2.86 2.49 -9.08
C HIS A 106 2.23 2.03 -7.75
N TRP A 107 0.94 2.27 -7.55
CA TRP A 107 0.26 1.86 -6.31
C TRP A 107 0.19 0.34 -6.16
N LEU A 108 0.06 -0.40 -7.27
CA LEU A 108 0.17 -1.87 -7.22
C LEU A 108 1.55 -2.29 -6.68
N ALA A 109 2.62 -1.69 -7.20
CA ALA A 109 3.98 -1.99 -6.76
C ALA A 109 4.18 -1.66 -5.27
N VAL A 110 3.66 -0.51 -4.80
CA VAL A 110 3.67 -0.13 -3.38
C VAL A 110 2.93 -1.18 -2.54
N MET A 111 1.68 -1.47 -2.87
CA MET A 111 0.85 -2.37 -2.06
C MET A 111 1.41 -3.80 -2.01
N VAL A 112 1.88 -4.34 -3.14
CA VAL A 112 2.52 -5.66 -3.17
C VAL A 112 3.82 -5.66 -2.39
N GLY A 113 4.67 -4.63 -2.56
CA GLY A 113 5.91 -4.49 -1.81
C GLY A 113 5.68 -4.42 -0.30
N GLN A 114 4.69 -3.62 0.13
CA GLN A 114 4.29 -3.51 1.53
C GLN A 114 3.77 -4.83 2.09
N ALA A 115 2.86 -5.51 1.37
CA ALA A 115 2.33 -6.80 1.79
C ALA A 115 3.43 -7.84 1.95
N CYS A 116 4.32 -7.95 0.97
CA CYS A 116 5.44 -8.89 1.00
C CYS A 116 6.40 -8.60 2.15
N LEU A 117 6.74 -7.33 2.38
CA LEU A 117 7.65 -6.94 3.46
C LEU A 117 7.04 -7.22 4.83
N MET A 118 5.77 -6.89 5.04
CA MET A 118 5.09 -7.18 6.30
C MET A 118 4.91 -8.68 6.54
N GLN A 119 4.58 -9.44 5.49
CA GLN A 119 4.51 -10.90 5.57
C GLN A 119 5.88 -11.51 5.92
N TYR A 120 6.95 -10.98 5.34
CA TYR A 120 8.32 -11.42 5.65
C TYR A 120 8.74 -11.11 7.08
N LEU A 121 8.43 -9.91 7.57
CA LEU A 121 8.75 -9.48 8.94
C LEU A 121 7.87 -10.16 9.99
N GLY A 122 6.72 -10.68 9.58
CA GLY A 122 5.71 -11.27 10.43
C GLY A 122 4.80 -10.21 11.05
N LEU A 123 3.50 -10.50 11.05
CA LEU A 123 2.48 -9.68 11.72
C LEU A 123 1.92 -10.43 12.93
N VAL A 124 1.70 -9.69 14.01
CA VAL A 124 1.12 -10.20 15.25
C VAL A 124 -0.37 -9.83 15.27
N ALA A 125 -1.21 -10.85 15.34
CA ALA A 125 -2.65 -10.68 15.53
C ALA A 125 -2.96 -10.09 16.92
N PRO A 126 -3.98 -9.22 17.04
CA PRO A 126 -4.39 -8.71 18.34
C PRO A 126 -4.99 -9.84 19.21
N PRO A 127 -4.88 -9.75 20.54
CA PRO A 127 -5.48 -10.74 21.45
C PRO A 127 -6.99 -10.89 21.20
N GLY A 128 -7.47 -12.13 21.13
CA GLY A 128 -8.88 -12.44 20.86
C GLY A 128 -9.29 -12.45 19.39
N ALA A 129 -8.37 -12.21 18.44
CA ALA A 129 -8.61 -12.44 17.01
C ALA A 129 -8.41 -13.90 16.57
N ALA A 130 -7.88 -14.76 17.44
CA ALA A 130 -7.83 -16.19 17.21
C ALA A 130 -9.23 -16.79 17.39
N ALA A 131 -9.84 -17.23 16.29
CA ALA A 131 -10.92 -18.21 16.26
C ALA A 131 -10.33 -19.57 15.91
#